data_AF-A0A183GMU3-F1
#
_entry.id   AF-A0A183GMU3-F1
#
_cell.length_a   1.000
_cell.length_b   1.000
_cell.length_c   1.000
_cell.angle_alpha   90.00
_cell.angle_beta   90.00
_cell.angle_gamma   90.00
#
_symmetry.space_group_name_H-M   'P 1'
#
loop_
_entity.id
_entity.type
_entity.pdbx_description
1 polymer ?
#
loop_
_entity_poly.entity_id
_entity_poly.type
_entity_poly.pdbx_seq_one_letter_code
_entity_poly.pdbx_strand_id
1 'polypeptide(L)'
;MGGVVSSETAIAENVPLKRFTGTESIVDIDPFWNNLLSFNLKIDDYDTVQARAFDESLNDFLQSLMYNTQSSGNFAAFIRVFLRRSTELKTSEQYEKWGVYFSKIFLWQTANALIILRYICKFLTQRMTEAEFVKVFASSSSAASSTAECSDDGQEAETEENDTDSESQYCNTAEKLLDILINILSDLPVSENTMAIHVEAVKCVITMLSSQLYNEAVVNSSVIFSYFISGACSKQAAVFTKTLLRNYLIHNAEYHPLKKDDGGSIVLGIASM
;
A
#
# COMPACT_ATOMS: atom_id res chain seq x y z
N MET A 1 18.47 29.62 -1.48
CA MET A 1 17.81 29.91 -0.19
C MET A 1 17.38 28.59 0.42
N GLY A 2 18.10 28.13 1.45
CA GLY A 2 17.79 26.90 2.17
C GLY A 2 16.70 27.18 3.20
N GLY A 3 15.48 26.75 2.89
CA GLY A 3 14.39 26.69 3.87
C GLY A 3 14.58 25.45 4.71
N VAL A 4 14.74 25.65 6.02
CA VAL A 4 14.66 24.61 7.04
C VAL A 4 13.32 23.88 6.87
N VAL A 5 13.35 22.59 6.55
CA VAL A 5 12.16 21.74 6.51
C VAL A 5 11.74 21.56 7.97
N SER A 6 10.64 22.22 8.34
CA SER A 6 10.03 22.16 9.67
C SER A 6 9.91 20.71 10.13
N SER A 7 10.44 20.42 11.31
CA SER A 7 10.52 19.11 11.95
C SER A 7 9.18 18.60 12.51
N GLU A 8 8.06 19.23 12.17
CA GLU A 8 6.73 18.82 12.62
C GLU A 8 5.76 18.82 11.44
N THR A 9 5.35 17.62 11.03
CA THR A 9 4.24 17.41 10.13
C THR A 9 2.95 17.73 10.89
N ALA A 10 2.49 18.99 10.87
CA ALA A 10 1.25 19.40 11.53
C ALA A 10 0.03 18.83 10.77
N ILE A 11 -0.38 17.60 11.12
CA ILE A 11 -1.45 16.85 10.44
C ILE A 11 -2.82 17.48 10.65
N ALA A 12 -3.07 18.06 11.83
CA ALA A 12 -4.37 18.64 12.20
C ALA A 12 -4.85 19.76 11.25
N GLU A 13 -3.93 20.45 10.59
CA GLU A 13 -4.23 21.54 9.64
C GLU A 13 -4.07 21.13 8.17
N ASN A 14 -3.82 19.85 7.90
CA ASN A 14 -3.58 19.37 6.55
C ASN A 14 -4.85 19.47 5.69
N VAL A 15 -4.94 20.55 4.90
CA VAL A 15 -6.06 20.83 3.99
C VAL A 15 -6.30 19.69 2.99
N PRO A 16 -5.25 19.09 2.37
CA PRO A 16 -5.44 17.92 1.51
C PRO A 16 -6.12 16.73 2.21
N LEU A 17 -5.72 16.40 3.44
CA LEU A 17 -6.34 15.32 4.21
C LEU A 17 -7.80 15.65 4.56
N LYS A 18 -8.11 16.90 4.95
CA LYS A 18 -9.50 17.33 5.21
C LYS A 18 -10.38 17.15 3.98
N ARG A 19 -9.87 17.51 2.80
CA ARG A 19 -10.58 17.33 1.53
C ARG A 19 -10.75 15.85 1.20
N PHE A 20 -9.70 15.04 1.35
CA PHE A 20 -9.74 13.60 1.09
C PHE A 20 -10.79 12.89 1.95
N THR A 21 -10.87 13.21 3.24
CA THR A 21 -11.79 12.57 4.18
C THR A 21 -13.16 13.26 4.26
N GLY A 22 -13.40 14.27 3.42
CA GLY A 22 -14.63 15.03 3.37
C GLY A 22 -15.78 14.30 2.66
N THR A 23 -16.92 14.99 2.54
CA THR A 23 -18.13 14.47 1.88
C THR A 23 -18.14 14.71 0.37
N GLU A 24 -17.33 15.63 -0.13
CA GLU A 24 -17.23 15.94 -1.56
C GLU A 24 -16.45 14.84 -2.28
N SER A 25 -17.01 14.38 -3.40
CA SER A 25 -16.38 13.35 -4.24
C SER A 25 -15.18 13.92 -5.00
N ILE A 26 -14.09 13.16 -5.03
CA ILE A 26 -12.86 13.47 -5.74
C ILE A 26 -12.67 12.45 -6.85
N VAL A 27 -12.65 12.91 -8.10
CA VAL A 27 -12.41 12.04 -9.25
C VAL A 27 -10.95 11.57 -9.29
N ASP A 28 -10.71 10.38 -9.79
CA ASP A 28 -9.38 9.74 -9.85
C ASP A 28 -8.38 10.41 -10.82
N ILE A 29 -8.84 11.30 -11.70
CA ILE A 29 -7.99 12.13 -12.57
C ILE A 29 -7.69 13.53 -12.01
N ASP A 30 -8.22 13.88 -10.82
CA ASP A 30 -8.05 15.22 -10.24
C ASP A 30 -6.57 15.48 -9.86
N PRO A 31 -5.98 16.64 -10.24
CA PRO A 31 -4.64 17.04 -9.81
C PRO A 31 -4.42 17.07 -8.29
N PHE A 32 -5.51 17.14 -7.51
CA PHE A 32 -5.56 16.97 -6.06
C PHE A 32 -4.66 15.83 -5.56
N TRP A 33 -4.68 14.68 -6.24
CA TRP A 33 -3.91 13.52 -5.79
C TRP A 33 -2.40 13.79 -5.77
N ASN A 34 -1.89 14.60 -6.70
CA ASN A 34 -0.48 14.98 -6.70
C ASN A 34 -0.16 15.87 -5.50
N ASN A 35 -1.08 16.74 -5.09
CA ASN A 35 -0.90 17.58 -3.90
C ASN A 35 -0.91 16.72 -2.63
N LEU A 36 -1.91 15.85 -2.48
CA LEU A 36 -2.02 14.93 -1.33
C LEU A 36 -0.77 14.04 -1.19
N LEU A 37 -0.33 13.43 -2.30
CA LEU A 37 0.80 12.53 -2.32
C LEU A 37 2.15 13.23 -2.22
N SER A 38 2.20 14.54 -2.38
CA SER A 38 3.41 15.35 -2.19
C SER A 38 3.57 15.87 -0.76
N PHE A 39 2.83 15.34 0.20
CA PHE A 39 3.03 15.68 1.59
C PHE A 39 4.24 14.97 2.19
N ASN A 40 4.98 15.65 3.07
CA ASN A 40 6.18 15.07 3.67
C ASN A 40 5.82 14.22 4.90
N LEU A 41 5.51 12.95 4.66
CA LEU A 41 5.22 11.96 5.69
C LEU A 41 6.53 11.40 6.25
N LYS A 42 7.27 12.19 7.03
CA LYS A 42 8.42 11.69 7.80
C LYS A 42 7.93 11.12 9.11
N ILE A 43 7.78 9.80 9.15
CA ILE A 43 7.44 9.04 10.35
C ILE A 43 8.68 8.23 10.69
N ASP A 44 9.28 8.46 11.86
CA ASP A 44 10.30 7.56 12.38
C ASP A 44 9.60 6.40 13.09
N ASP A 45 9.49 5.26 12.41
CA ASP A 45 8.86 4.06 13.00
C ASP A 45 9.71 3.45 14.13
N TYR A 46 10.99 3.84 14.30
CA TYR A 46 11.79 3.45 15.46
C TYR A 46 11.46 4.29 16.69
N ASP A 47 10.93 5.49 16.50
CA ASP A 47 10.37 6.31 17.57
C ASP A 47 8.90 5.93 17.81
N THR A 48 8.71 4.94 18.68
CA THR A 48 7.37 4.46 19.05
C THR A 48 6.44 5.55 19.62
N VAL A 49 7.00 6.62 20.22
CA VAL A 49 6.22 7.73 20.76
C VAL A 49 5.74 8.61 19.63
N GLN A 50 6.63 8.98 18.71
CA GLN A 50 6.27 9.75 17.51
C GLN A 50 5.25 8.99 16.64
N ALA A 51 5.47 7.68 16.41
CA ALA A 51 4.58 6.85 15.63
C ALA A 51 3.17 6.75 16.25
N ARG A 52 3.07 6.64 17.59
CA ARG A 52 1.78 6.66 18.30
C ARG A 52 1.10 8.02 18.22
N ALA A 53 1.83 9.11 18.45
CA ALA A 53 1.28 10.46 18.36
C ALA A 53 0.76 10.77 16.94
N PHE A 54 1.48 10.31 15.91
CA PHE A 54 1.05 10.39 14.52
C PHE A 54 -0.26 9.61 14.29
N ASP A 55 -0.34 8.37 14.77
CA ASP A 55 -1.54 7.52 14.67
C ASP A 55 -2.76 8.16 15.34
N GLU A 56 -2.58 8.71 16.55
CA GLU A 56 -3.63 9.43 17.28
C GLU A 56 -4.10 10.68 16.53
N SER A 57 -3.17 11.44 15.93
CA SER A 57 -3.50 12.67 15.17
C SER A 57 -4.29 12.41 13.89
N LEU A 58 -4.24 11.18 13.37
CA LEU A 58 -4.99 10.78 12.17
C LEU A 58 -6.39 10.25 12.49
N ASN A 59 -6.70 9.97 13.75
CA ASN A 59 -7.93 9.26 14.13
C ASN A 59 -9.20 9.98 13.63
N ASP A 60 -9.31 11.29 13.82
CA ASP A 60 -10.46 12.08 13.36
C ASP A 60 -10.63 12.05 11.83
N PHE A 61 -9.51 12.08 11.09
CA PHE A 61 -9.51 11.96 9.64
C PHE A 61 -9.98 10.58 9.18
N LEU A 62 -9.41 9.53 9.76
CA LEU A 62 -9.73 8.14 9.39
C LEU A 62 -11.17 7.78 9.77
N GLN A 63 -11.65 8.28 10.91
CA GLN A 63 -13.04 8.16 11.33
C GLN A 63 -13.96 8.90 10.34
N SER A 64 -13.63 10.13 9.96
CA SER A 64 -14.38 10.88 8.94
C SER A 64 -14.42 10.15 7.59
N LEU A 65 -13.27 9.63 7.14
CA LEU A 65 -13.18 8.85 5.90
C LEU A 65 -14.06 7.61 5.95
N MET A 66 -14.05 6.87 7.07
CA MET A 66 -14.84 5.66 7.26
C MET A 66 -16.35 5.92 7.08
N TYR A 67 -16.86 7.03 7.62
CA TYR A 67 -18.27 7.41 7.47
C TYR A 67 -18.58 8.00 6.09
N ASN A 68 -17.67 8.81 5.54
CA ASN A 68 -17.92 9.55 4.30
C ASN A 68 -17.60 8.74 3.04
N THR A 69 -16.84 7.65 3.12
CA THR A 69 -16.39 6.92 1.92
C THR A 69 -17.54 6.24 1.17
N GLN A 70 -18.65 5.93 1.85
CA GLN A 70 -19.84 5.35 1.20
C GLN A 70 -20.55 6.36 0.30
N SER A 71 -20.51 7.65 0.66
CA SER A 71 -21.15 8.72 -0.12
C SER A 71 -20.21 9.43 -1.09
N SER A 72 -18.96 9.70 -0.66
CA SER A 72 -17.98 10.44 -1.45
C SER A 72 -17.26 9.58 -2.49
N GLY A 73 -17.09 8.28 -2.22
CA GLY A 73 -16.27 7.39 -3.06
C GLY A 73 -14.77 7.68 -3.01
N ASN A 74 -14.30 8.56 -2.11
CA ASN A 74 -12.93 9.06 -2.13
C ASN A 74 -11.88 7.97 -1.90
N PHE A 75 -12.15 6.98 -1.05
CA PHE A 75 -11.22 5.87 -0.87
C PHE A 75 -11.12 5.00 -2.12
N ALA A 76 -12.24 4.68 -2.77
CA ALA A 76 -12.21 3.91 -4.02
C ALA A 76 -11.48 4.67 -5.15
N ALA A 77 -11.71 5.98 -5.25
CA ALA A 77 -10.96 6.83 -6.17
C ALA A 77 -9.45 6.82 -5.87
N PHE A 78 -9.07 6.90 -4.59
CA PHE A 78 -7.68 6.77 -4.16
C PHE A 78 -7.07 5.42 -4.55
N ILE A 79 -7.81 4.32 -4.38
CA ILE A 79 -7.37 2.98 -4.82
C ILE A 79 -7.15 2.95 -6.33
N ARG A 80 -8.05 3.51 -7.14
CA ARG A 80 -7.86 3.59 -8.61
C ARG A 80 -6.62 4.40 -8.98
N VAL A 81 -6.38 5.53 -8.31
CA VAL A 81 -5.16 6.34 -8.47
C VAL A 81 -3.91 5.54 -8.14
N PHE A 82 -3.91 4.82 -7.03
CA PHE A 82 -2.79 3.98 -6.61
C PHE A 82 -2.53 2.84 -7.60
N LEU A 83 -3.58 2.16 -8.08
CA LEU A 83 -3.46 1.08 -9.06
C LEU A 83 -2.85 1.60 -10.38
N ARG A 84 -3.33 2.73 -10.91
CA ARG A 84 -2.77 3.36 -12.12
C ARG A 84 -1.29 3.73 -11.94
N ARG A 85 -0.94 4.35 -10.82
CA ARG A 85 0.46 4.68 -10.50
C ARG A 85 1.32 3.42 -10.37
N SER A 86 0.79 2.35 -9.78
CA SER A 86 1.55 1.10 -9.62
C SER A 86 1.86 0.42 -10.94
N THR A 87 0.99 0.55 -11.95
CA THR A 87 1.30 0.09 -13.31
C THR A 87 2.42 0.89 -13.97
N GLU A 88 2.49 2.19 -13.71
CA GLU A 88 3.54 3.09 -14.23
C GLU A 88 4.88 2.92 -13.51
N LEU A 89 4.88 2.43 -12.26
CA LEU A 89 6.11 2.18 -11.48
C LEU A 89 7.07 1.23 -12.20
N LYS A 90 6.54 0.15 -12.77
CA LYS A 90 7.31 -0.83 -13.57
C LYS A 90 7.94 -0.20 -14.80
N THR A 91 7.23 0.74 -15.43
CA THR A 91 7.70 1.44 -16.63
C THR A 91 8.73 2.52 -16.28
N SER A 92 8.59 3.19 -15.13
CA SER A 92 9.46 4.29 -14.71
C SER A 92 10.90 3.89 -14.45
N GLU A 93 11.15 2.62 -14.11
CA GLU A 93 12.49 2.07 -13.93
C GLU A 93 13.22 1.84 -15.27
N GLN A 94 12.47 1.56 -16.35
CA GLN A 94 13.03 1.25 -17.67
C GLN A 94 13.41 2.50 -18.49
N TYR A 95 12.97 3.70 -18.07
CA TYR A 95 13.24 4.94 -18.77
C TYR A 95 14.09 5.91 -17.92
N GLU A 96 15.39 5.66 -17.84
CA GLU A 96 16.41 6.64 -17.39
C GLU A 96 16.38 7.96 -18.19
N LYS A 97 15.62 8.02 -19.28
CA LYS A 97 15.65 9.07 -20.30
C LYS A 97 14.97 10.39 -19.89
N TRP A 98 14.06 10.41 -18.91
CA TRP A 98 13.31 11.61 -18.48
C TRP A 98 13.82 12.28 -17.19
N GLY A 99 15.06 11.96 -16.80
CA GLY A 99 15.78 12.67 -15.75
C GLY A 99 15.51 12.12 -14.34
N VAL A 100 16.61 11.85 -13.64
CA VAL A 100 16.70 11.32 -12.27
C VAL A 100 15.72 11.99 -11.27
N TYR A 101 15.35 13.25 -11.49
CA TYR A 101 14.43 14.00 -10.64
C TYR A 101 12.96 13.56 -10.78
N PHE A 102 12.49 13.24 -11.99
CA PHE A 102 11.10 12.81 -12.21
C PHE A 102 10.85 11.45 -11.56
N SER A 103 11.80 10.52 -11.71
CA SER A 103 11.77 9.21 -11.07
C SER A 103 11.73 9.34 -9.53
N LYS A 104 12.53 10.23 -8.92
CA LYS A 104 12.54 10.42 -7.46
C LYS A 104 11.21 10.93 -6.90
N ILE A 105 10.59 11.92 -7.54
CA ILE A 105 9.27 12.43 -7.09
C ILE A 105 8.21 11.33 -7.21
N PHE A 106 8.25 10.55 -8.29
CA PHE A 106 7.32 9.46 -8.51
C PHE A 106 7.45 8.36 -7.45
N LEU A 107 8.69 7.91 -7.17
CA LEU A 107 8.97 6.91 -6.12
C LEU A 107 8.50 7.42 -4.75
N TRP A 108 8.80 8.67 -4.43
CA TRP A 108 8.39 9.28 -3.17
C TRP A 108 6.87 9.39 -3.03
N GLN A 109 6.16 9.85 -4.07
CA GLN A 109 4.69 9.89 -4.05
C GLN A 109 4.08 8.49 -3.95
N THR A 110 4.71 7.48 -4.55
CA THR A 110 4.29 6.08 -4.43
C THR A 110 4.46 5.56 -3.01
N ALA A 111 5.59 5.86 -2.37
CA ALA A 111 5.81 5.54 -0.95
C ALA A 111 4.77 6.23 -0.07
N ASN A 112 4.49 7.50 -0.30
CA ASN A 112 3.45 8.23 0.43
C ASN A 112 2.04 7.64 0.23
N ALA A 113 1.71 7.19 -0.98
CA ALA A 113 0.44 6.52 -1.25
C ALA A 113 0.32 5.22 -0.44
N LEU A 114 1.41 4.43 -0.35
CA LEU A 114 1.45 3.23 0.47
C LEU A 114 1.30 3.53 1.97
N ILE A 115 1.93 4.61 2.48
CA ILE A 115 1.75 5.03 3.88
C ILE A 115 0.28 5.36 4.15
N ILE A 116 -0.34 6.19 3.30
CA ILE A 116 -1.75 6.56 3.44
C ILE A 116 -2.64 5.30 3.40
N LEU A 117 -2.40 4.42 2.42
CA LEU A 117 -3.10 3.15 2.29
C LEU A 117 -2.96 2.28 3.55
N ARG A 118 -1.75 2.16 4.09
CA ARG A 118 -1.45 1.40 5.31
C ARG A 118 -2.30 1.87 6.48
N TYR A 119 -2.31 3.18 6.76
CA TYR A 119 -3.06 3.75 7.89
C TYR A 119 -4.57 3.57 7.71
N ILE A 120 -5.09 3.74 6.49
CA ILE A 120 -6.51 3.49 6.20
C ILE A 120 -6.83 2.01 6.42
N CYS A 121 -6.07 1.10 5.81
CA CYS A 121 -6.28 -0.35 5.98
C CYS A 121 -6.18 -0.77 7.45
N LYS A 122 -5.20 -0.25 8.20
CA LYS A 122 -5.05 -0.52 9.64
C LYS A 122 -6.29 -0.08 10.42
N PHE A 123 -6.76 1.13 10.17
CA PHE A 123 -7.91 1.67 10.88
C PHE A 123 -9.20 0.91 10.57
N LEU A 124 -9.44 0.60 9.29
CA LEU A 124 -10.64 -0.12 8.86
C LEU A 124 -10.63 -1.59 9.33
N THR A 125 -9.50 -2.29 9.23
CA THR A 125 -9.38 -3.69 9.71
C THR A 125 -9.59 -3.84 11.22
N GLN A 126 -9.33 -2.79 11.99
CA GLN A 126 -9.59 -2.75 13.43
C GLN A 126 -11.07 -2.51 13.80
N ARG A 127 -11.88 -2.01 12.87
CA ARG A 127 -13.23 -1.48 13.16
C ARG A 127 -14.34 -2.11 12.32
N MET A 128 -13.99 -2.82 11.26
CA MET A 128 -14.92 -3.44 10.33
C MET A 128 -14.77 -4.95 10.34
N THR A 129 -15.87 -5.64 10.04
CA THR A 129 -15.79 -7.05 9.63
C THR A 129 -15.05 -7.15 8.29
N GLU A 130 -14.50 -8.33 7.99
CA GLU A 130 -13.76 -8.55 6.74
C GLU A 130 -14.62 -8.31 5.50
N ALA A 131 -15.91 -8.65 5.54
CA ALA A 131 -16.85 -8.41 4.45
C ALA A 131 -17.10 -6.92 4.23
N GLU A 132 -17.23 -6.13 5.30
CA GLU A 132 -17.36 -4.67 5.21
C GLU A 132 -16.08 -4.03 4.69
N PHE A 133 -14.93 -4.48 5.20
CA PHE A 133 -13.62 -4.02 4.74
C PHE A 133 -13.45 -4.18 3.23
N VAL A 134 -13.75 -5.36 2.67
CA VAL A 134 -13.66 -5.61 1.22
C VAL A 134 -14.64 -4.73 0.42
N LYS A 135 -15.87 -4.51 0.92
CA LYS A 135 -16.87 -3.67 0.25
C LYS A 135 -16.45 -2.21 0.11
N VAL A 136 -15.64 -1.69 1.04
CA VAL A 136 -15.17 -0.29 1.01
C VAL A 136 -14.26 -0.03 -0.20
N PHE A 137 -13.59 -1.05 -0.75
CA PHE A 137 -12.80 -0.94 -1.99
C PHE A 137 -13.66 -0.84 -3.26
N ALA A 138 -14.88 -1.37 -3.25
CA ALA A 138 -15.76 -1.45 -4.42
C ALA A 138 -16.64 -0.20 -4.61
N SER A 139 -16.68 0.71 -3.64
CA SER A 139 -17.68 1.77 -3.59
C SER A 139 -17.39 2.92 -4.57
N SER A 140 -18.07 2.87 -5.72
CA SER A 140 -18.23 3.89 -6.79
C SER A 140 -17.06 4.16 -7.74
N SER A 141 -17.01 3.34 -8.79
CA SER A 141 -17.38 3.79 -10.15
C SER A 141 -17.90 2.59 -10.97
N SER A 142 -18.93 1.88 -10.48
CA SER A 142 -19.71 0.91 -11.29
C SER A 142 -21.02 0.48 -10.61
N ALA A 143 -21.78 1.41 -10.01
CA ALA A 143 -23.12 1.11 -9.48
C ALA A 143 -24.20 1.20 -10.58
N ALA A 144 -23.89 0.71 -11.78
CA ALA A 144 -24.85 0.51 -12.85
C ALA A 144 -24.48 -0.76 -13.62
N SER A 145 -24.63 -1.92 -12.97
CA SER A 145 -25.11 -3.18 -13.56
C SER A 145 -24.75 -4.35 -12.65
N SER A 146 -25.72 -4.83 -11.87
CA SER A 146 -25.96 -6.27 -11.62
C SER A 146 -27.00 -6.44 -10.50
N THR A 147 -28.25 -6.09 -10.82
CA THR A 147 -29.42 -6.82 -10.32
C THR A 147 -30.01 -7.59 -11.50
N ALA A 148 -29.71 -8.88 -11.58
CA ALA A 148 -30.44 -9.93 -12.31
C ALA A 148 -29.69 -11.23 -12.03
N GLU A 149 -30.11 -12.04 -11.06
CA GLU A 149 -31.05 -13.16 -11.28
C GLU A 149 -30.71 -14.00 -12.52
N CYS A 150 -30.31 -15.25 -12.26
CA CYS A 150 -30.10 -16.29 -13.25
C CYS A 150 -31.31 -16.41 -14.18
N SER A 151 -31.13 -16.13 -15.47
CA SER A 151 -32.00 -16.62 -16.52
C SER A 151 -31.16 -16.99 -17.74
N ASP A 152 -31.21 -18.27 -18.05
CA ASP A 152 -30.87 -18.96 -19.29
C ASP A 152 -31.67 -18.33 -20.47
N ASP A 153 -31.00 -17.79 -21.48
CA ASP A 153 -31.22 -18.15 -22.91
C ASP A 153 -30.24 -17.39 -23.83
N GLY A 154 -29.85 -18.02 -24.93
CA GLY A 154 -28.85 -17.51 -25.86
C GLY A 154 -29.35 -16.42 -26.81
N GLN A 155 -28.51 -15.40 -27.05
CA GLN A 155 -28.52 -14.63 -28.30
C GLN A 155 -27.21 -13.88 -28.51
N GLU A 156 -26.60 -14.14 -29.67
CA GLU A 156 -25.46 -13.41 -30.21
C GLU A 156 -25.91 -12.02 -30.67
N ALA A 157 -25.26 -10.96 -30.19
CA ALA A 157 -25.36 -9.62 -30.75
C ALA A 157 -24.02 -8.90 -30.59
N GLU A 158 -23.46 -8.49 -31.72
CA GLU A 158 -22.23 -7.72 -31.88
C GLU A 158 -22.33 -6.38 -31.15
N THR A 159 -21.35 -6.01 -30.34
CA THR A 159 -21.21 -4.62 -29.86
C THR A 159 -19.78 -4.32 -29.39
N GLU A 160 -19.16 -3.37 -30.10
CA GLU A 160 -18.21 -2.35 -29.66
C GLU A 160 -17.06 -2.76 -28.70
N GLU A 161 -15.86 -2.81 -29.28
CA GLU A 161 -14.57 -2.93 -28.60
C GLU A 161 -14.35 -1.78 -27.60
N ASN A 162 -14.68 -2.01 -26.33
CA ASN A 162 -14.20 -1.21 -25.21
C ASN A 162 -13.58 -2.14 -24.16
N ASP A 163 -12.27 -2.34 -24.26
CA ASP A 163 -11.29 -2.52 -23.17
C ASP A 163 -11.69 -3.30 -21.88
N THR A 164 -12.51 -4.36 -22.00
CA THR A 164 -12.95 -5.21 -20.86
C THR A 164 -12.05 -6.42 -20.57
N ASP A 165 -10.76 -6.39 -20.90
CA ASP A 165 -9.91 -7.59 -20.77
C ASP A 165 -9.24 -7.77 -19.38
N SER A 166 -9.68 -7.02 -18.36
CA SER A 166 -9.06 -7.05 -17.01
C SER A 166 -10.01 -7.35 -15.84
N GLU A 167 -11.33 -7.43 -16.06
CA GLU A 167 -12.29 -7.72 -14.96
C GLU A 167 -12.46 -9.21 -14.67
N SER A 168 -11.99 -10.11 -15.55
CA SER A 168 -12.15 -11.57 -15.39
C SER A 168 -11.11 -12.25 -14.49
N GLN A 169 -10.05 -11.54 -14.08
CA GLN A 169 -8.93 -12.14 -13.33
C GLN A 169 -9.07 -12.08 -11.81
N TYR A 170 -9.77 -11.07 -11.26
CA TYR A 170 -9.84 -10.80 -9.83
C TYR A 170 -11.29 -10.81 -9.35
N CYS A 171 -11.55 -11.37 -8.18
CA CYS A 171 -12.90 -11.42 -7.62
C CYS A 171 -13.40 -10.05 -7.14
N ASN A 172 -12.49 -9.11 -6.84
CA ASN A 172 -12.81 -7.72 -6.49
C ASN A 172 -11.55 -6.84 -6.48
N THR A 173 -11.74 -5.54 -6.25
CA THR A 173 -10.67 -4.53 -6.17
C THR A 173 -9.67 -4.77 -5.03
N ALA A 174 -10.09 -5.35 -3.90
CA ALA A 174 -9.19 -5.64 -2.79
C ALA A 174 -8.19 -6.75 -3.15
N GLU A 175 -8.64 -7.78 -3.88
CA GLU A 175 -7.74 -8.81 -4.42
C GLU A 175 -6.77 -8.23 -5.46
N LYS A 176 -7.27 -7.37 -6.37
CA LYS A 176 -6.42 -6.66 -7.34
C LYS A 176 -5.35 -5.80 -6.65
N LEU A 177 -5.72 -5.09 -5.59
CA LEU A 177 -4.78 -4.31 -4.79
C LEU A 177 -3.69 -5.20 -4.18
N LEU A 178 -4.09 -6.33 -3.59
CA LEU A 178 -3.16 -7.26 -2.95
C LEU A 178 -2.20 -7.88 -3.96
N ASP A 179 -2.69 -8.25 -5.15
CA ASP A 179 -1.84 -8.74 -6.24
C ASP A 179 -0.83 -7.66 -6.68
N ILE A 180 -1.26 -6.40 -6.79
CA ILE A 180 -0.35 -5.28 -7.06
C ILE A 180 0.71 -5.10 -5.98
N LEU A 181 0.37 -5.23 -4.69
CA LEU A 181 1.36 -5.19 -3.61
C LEU A 181 2.38 -6.33 -3.73
N ILE A 182 1.92 -7.55 -4.05
CA ILE A 182 2.79 -8.71 -4.31
C ILE A 182 3.72 -8.45 -5.51
N ASN A 183 3.18 -7.87 -6.59
CA ASN A 183 3.95 -7.49 -7.78
C ASN A 183 5.02 -6.45 -7.44
N ILE A 184 4.70 -5.42 -6.63
CA ILE A 184 5.70 -4.43 -6.17
C ILE A 184 6.82 -5.14 -5.41
N LEU A 185 6.49 -6.02 -4.47
CA LEU A 185 7.48 -6.72 -3.66
C LEU A 185 8.31 -7.74 -4.45
N SER A 186 7.74 -8.30 -5.51
CA SER A 186 8.38 -9.34 -6.33
C SER A 186 9.23 -8.78 -7.46
N ASP A 187 8.75 -7.71 -8.10
CA ASP A 187 9.31 -7.21 -9.36
C ASP A 187 10.13 -5.93 -9.20
N LEU A 188 9.84 -5.07 -8.22
CA LEU A 188 10.62 -3.85 -7.99
C LEU A 188 11.95 -4.23 -7.32
N PRO A 189 13.12 -3.87 -7.87
CA PRO A 189 14.38 -4.17 -7.21
C PRO A 189 14.52 -3.37 -5.91
N VAL A 190 15.17 -4.00 -4.94
CA VAL A 190 15.46 -3.39 -3.65
C VAL A 190 16.73 -2.56 -3.76
N SER A 191 16.61 -1.26 -3.49
CA SER A 191 17.70 -0.28 -3.49
C SER A 191 17.40 0.81 -2.45
N GLU A 192 18.36 1.67 -2.16
CA GLU A 192 18.15 2.81 -1.25
C GLU A 192 16.95 3.70 -1.67
N ASN A 193 16.75 3.87 -2.98
CA ASN A 193 15.66 4.72 -3.51
C ASN A 193 14.28 4.05 -3.44
N THR A 194 14.23 2.70 -3.42
CA THR A 194 12.99 1.92 -3.45
C THR A 194 12.67 1.28 -2.09
N MET A 195 13.58 1.37 -1.12
CA MET A 195 13.44 0.76 0.21
C MET A 195 12.16 1.19 0.92
N ALA A 196 11.82 2.49 0.86
CA ALA A 196 10.60 3.00 1.48
C ALA A 196 9.33 2.35 0.88
N ILE A 197 9.30 2.15 -0.44
CA ILE A 197 8.19 1.48 -1.13
C ILE A 197 8.08 0.02 -0.67
N HIS A 198 9.20 -0.70 -0.62
CA HIS A 198 9.23 -2.10 -0.17
C HIS A 198 8.75 -2.26 1.27
N VAL A 199 9.29 -1.45 2.18
CA VAL A 199 8.93 -1.47 3.61
C VAL A 199 7.44 -1.20 3.78
N GLU A 200 6.91 -0.19 3.11
CA GLU A 200 5.50 0.18 3.22
C GLU A 200 4.56 -0.82 2.53
N ALA A 201 4.97 -1.42 1.41
CA ALA A 201 4.21 -2.50 0.76
C ALA A 201 4.13 -3.74 1.65
N VAL A 202 5.23 -4.16 2.30
CA VAL A 202 5.21 -5.25 3.29
C VAL A 202 4.25 -4.94 4.43
N LYS A 203 4.32 -3.73 5.00
CA LYS A 203 3.42 -3.33 6.09
C LYS A 203 1.96 -3.29 5.67
N CYS A 204 1.64 -2.86 4.45
CA CYS A 204 0.29 -2.93 3.89
C CYS A 204 -0.22 -4.38 3.82
N VAL A 205 0.58 -5.30 3.26
CA VAL A 205 0.22 -6.72 3.17
C VAL A 205 -0.02 -7.31 4.56
N ILE A 206 0.90 -7.09 5.51
CA ILE A 206 0.76 -7.56 6.89
C ILE A 206 -0.51 -6.98 7.53
N THR A 207 -0.78 -5.68 7.32
CA THR A 207 -1.95 -5.01 7.88
C THR A 207 -3.25 -5.63 7.38
N MET A 208 -3.36 -5.91 6.07
CA MET A 208 -4.55 -6.55 5.50
C MET A 208 -4.73 -7.99 6.00
N LEU A 209 -3.64 -8.74 6.17
CA LEU A 209 -3.66 -10.09 6.75
C LEU A 209 -3.96 -10.11 8.26
N SER A 210 -3.73 -9.00 8.95
CA SER A 210 -3.92 -8.87 10.40
C SER A 210 -5.38 -8.76 10.81
N SER A 211 -6.34 -8.76 9.88
CA SER A 211 -7.78 -8.73 10.19
C SER A 211 -8.21 -9.80 11.19
N GLN A 212 -7.56 -10.96 11.16
CA GLN A 212 -7.80 -12.07 12.08
C GLN A 212 -7.44 -11.75 13.54
N LEU A 213 -6.48 -10.84 13.79
CA LEU A 213 -6.08 -10.44 15.15
C LEU A 213 -7.16 -9.65 15.88
N TYR A 214 -8.14 -9.11 15.15
CA TYR A 214 -9.22 -8.30 15.69
C TYR A 214 -10.56 -9.06 15.75
N ASN A 215 -10.57 -10.35 15.37
CA ASN A 215 -11.73 -11.22 15.53
C ASN A 215 -11.64 -11.99 16.85
N GLU A 216 -12.72 -11.98 17.63
CA GLU A 216 -12.79 -12.73 18.89
C GLU A 216 -12.88 -14.25 18.68
N ALA A 217 -13.31 -14.70 17.50
CA ALA A 217 -13.42 -16.10 17.13
C ALA A 217 -12.31 -16.49 16.14
N VAL A 218 -11.81 -17.73 16.25
CA VAL A 218 -10.91 -18.31 15.24
C VAL A 218 -11.70 -18.52 13.96
N VAL A 219 -11.57 -17.60 13.00
CA VAL A 219 -12.25 -17.69 11.71
C VAL A 219 -11.40 -18.55 10.78
N ASN A 220 -11.90 -19.74 10.41
CA ASN A 220 -11.24 -20.61 9.43
C ASN A 220 -11.42 -20.14 7.97
N SER A 221 -12.10 -19.00 7.77
CA SER A 221 -12.46 -18.46 6.47
C SER A 221 -12.13 -16.97 6.41
N SER A 222 -10.88 -16.64 6.13
CA SER A 222 -10.52 -15.26 5.80
C SER A 222 -10.56 -15.04 4.30
N VAL A 223 -11.30 -14.01 3.89
CA VAL A 223 -11.36 -13.55 2.51
C VAL A 223 -9.98 -13.10 2.02
N ILE A 224 -9.24 -12.32 2.80
CA ILE A 224 -7.88 -11.87 2.43
C ILE A 224 -6.91 -13.06 2.32
N PHE A 225 -6.95 -14.03 3.25
CA PHE A 225 -6.12 -15.23 3.11
C PHE A 225 -6.53 -16.07 1.89
N SER A 226 -7.82 -16.14 1.56
CA SER A 226 -8.30 -16.88 0.38
C SER A 226 -7.70 -16.37 -0.93
N TYR A 227 -7.38 -15.07 -1.02
CA TYR A 227 -6.68 -14.50 -2.17
C TYR A 227 -5.30 -15.13 -2.38
N PHE A 228 -4.55 -15.39 -1.31
CA PHE A 228 -3.22 -16.03 -1.36
C PHE A 228 -3.27 -17.53 -1.63
N ILE A 229 -4.31 -18.22 -1.14
CA ILE A 229 -4.38 -19.69 -1.22
C ILE A 229 -5.03 -20.17 -2.53
N SER A 230 -6.15 -19.56 -2.90
CA SER A 230 -6.98 -19.99 -4.04
C SER A 230 -7.31 -18.88 -5.04
N GLY A 231 -7.03 -17.63 -4.70
CA GLY A 231 -7.29 -16.48 -5.55
C GLY A 231 -6.22 -16.20 -6.60
N ALA A 232 -6.33 -15.05 -7.26
CA ALA A 232 -5.40 -14.61 -8.29
C ALA A 232 -3.96 -14.51 -7.79
N CYS A 233 -3.77 -14.10 -6.53
CA CYS A 233 -2.46 -13.96 -5.89
C CYS A 233 -1.73 -15.30 -5.73
N SER A 234 -2.46 -16.43 -5.68
CA SER A 234 -1.87 -17.77 -5.51
C SER A 234 -0.89 -18.14 -6.64
N LYS A 235 -1.13 -17.64 -7.85
CA LYS A 235 -0.26 -17.85 -9.03
C LYS A 235 1.16 -17.34 -8.80
N GLN A 236 1.31 -16.33 -7.95
CA GLN A 236 2.60 -15.70 -7.65
C GLN A 236 3.24 -16.22 -6.37
N ALA A 237 2.57 -17.06 -5.58
CA ALA A 237 2.98 -17.42 -4.23
C ALA A 237 4.42 -18.00 -4.17
N ALA A 238 4.78 -18.88 -5.10
CA ALA A 238 6.11 -19.49 -5.15
C ALA A 238 7.21 -18.45 -5.47
N VAL A 239 6.95 -17.57 -6.45
CA VAL A 239 7.87 -16.49 -6.84
C VAL A 239 8.01 -15.49 -5.69
N PHE A 240 6.88 -15.06 -5.12
CA PHE A 240 6.83 -14.12 -4.01
C PHE A 240 7.61 -14.65 -2.80
N THR A 241 7.38 -15.91 -2.39
CA THR A 241 8.10 -16.54 -1.28
C THR A 241 9.60 -16.58 -1.54
N LYS A 242 10.01 -16.98 -2.75
CA LYS A 242 11.42 -17.02 -3.15
C LYS A 242 12.04 -15.62 -3.12
N THR A 243 11.35 -14.60 -3.63
CA THR A 243 11.83 -13.23 -3.67
C THR A 243 11.97 -12.65 -2.27
N LEU A 244 10.99 -12.83 -1.39
CA LEU A 244 11.08 -12.40 0.00
C LEU A 244 12.25 -13.03 0.74
N LEU A 245 12.44 -14.36 0.60
CA LEU A 245 13.58 -15.06 1.21
C LEU A 245 14.92 -14.56 0.67
N ARG A 246 15.01 -14.32 -0.65
CA ARG A 246 16.21 -13.76 -1.27
C ARG A 246 16.50 -12.36 -0.75
N ASN A 247 15.48 -11.49 -0.70
CA ASN A 247 15.62 -10.12 -0.22
C ASN A 247 16.05 -10.10 1.25
N TYR A 248 15.46 -10.97 2.08
CA TYR A 248 15.90 -11.16 3.46
C TYR A 248 17.38 -11.55 3.51
N LEU A 249 17.82 -12.59 2.78
CA LEU A 249 19.23 -13.03 2.83
C LEU A 249 20.23 -11.94 2.37
N ILE A 250 19.85 -11.11 1.40
CA ILE A 250 20.72 -10.06 0.85
C ILE A 250 20.76 -8.83 1.75
N HIS A 251 19.61 -8.39 2.27
CA HIS A 251 19.47 -7.10 2.96
C HIS A 251 19.38 -7.20 4.49
N ASN A 252 19.30 -8.41 5.06
CA ASN A 252 19.23 -8.59 6.52
C ASN A 252 20.58 -8.42 7.24
N ALA A 253 21.71 -8.35 6.51
CA ALA A 253 23.03 -8.15 7.11
C ALA A 253 23.16 -6.82 7.88
N GLU A 254 22.29 -5.84 7.61
CA GLU A 254 22.27 -4.54 8.28
C GLU A 254 21.49 -4.53 9.61
N TYR A 255 20.72 -5.58 9.95
CA TYR A 255 19.88 -5.61 11.16
C TYR A 255 20.55 -6.21 12.41
N HIS A 256 21.75 -6.77 12.24
CA HIS A 256 22.64 -7.07 13.36
C HIS A 256 23.87 -6.18 13.24
N PRO A 257 23.91 -5.01 13.89
CA PRO A 257 25.19 -4.44 14.23
C PRO A 257 25.84 -5.45 15.18
N LEU A 258 26.68 -6.34 14.64
CA LEU A 258 27.79 -6.90 15.39
C LEU A 258 28.38 -5.69 16.10
N LYS A 259 28.29 -5.66 17.44
CA LYS A 259 28.98 -4.66 18.25
C LYS A 259 30.37 -4.53 17.65
N LYS A 260 30.65 -3.39 17.04
CA LYS A 260 32.03 -3.04 16.70
C LYS A 260 32.71 -2.99 18.05
N ASP A 261 33.49 -4.03 18.34
CA ASP A 261 34.29 -4.08 19.54
C ASP A 261 35.37 -3.01 19.34
N ASP A 262 35.06 -1.80 19.76
CA ASP A 262 36.03 -0.72 19.88
C ASP A 262 36.97 -1.11 21.04
N GLY A 263 38.01 -1.88 20.70
CA GLY A 263 39.17 -2.01 21.58
C GLY A 263 39.71 -3.42 21.69
N GLY A 264 40.91 -3.63 21.13
CA GLY A 264 41.77 -4.72 21.54
C GLY A 264 42.62 -5.31 20.43
N SER A 265 43.61 -4.56 19.95
CA SER A 265 44.76 -5.18 19.29
C SER A 265 45.46 -6.07 20.32
N ILE A 266 45.28 -7.39 20.22
CA ILE A 266 46.16 -8.35 20.90
C ILE A 266 47.27 -8.69 19.93
N VAL A 267 48.39 -8.01 20.12
CA VAL A 267 49.69 -8.36 19.57
C VAL A 267 50.00 -9.81 20.00
N LEU A 268 50.10 -10.71 19.02
CA LEU A 268 50.61 -12.07 19.18
C LEU A 268 52.11 -12.00 19.53
N GLY A 269 52.40 -11.77 20.81
CA GLY A 269 53.71 -12.03 21.41
C GLY A 269 53.78 -13.47 21.89
N ILE A 270 53.95 -14.43 20.98
CA ILE A 270 54.34 -15.79 21.35
C ILE A 270 55.71 -16.07 20.72
N ALA A 271 56.73 -15.54 21.38
CA ALA A 271 58.09 -16.03 21.32
C ALA A 271 58.69 -15.89 22.73
N SER A 272 58.43 -16.87 23.60
CA SER A 272 59.31 -17.30 24.71
C SER A 272 58.63 -18.43 25.51
N MET A 273 58.91 -19.67 25.14
CA MET A 273 59.52 -20.72 25.98
C MET A 273 59.69 -22.00 25.16
#